data_AF-E1BIP0-F1
#
_entry.id   AF-E1BIP0-F1
#
_cell.length_a   1.000
_cell.length_b   1.000
_cell.length_c   1.000
_cell.angle_alpha   90.00
_cell.angle_beta   90.00
_cell.angle_gamma   90.00
#
_symmetry.space_group_name_H-M   'P 1'
#
loop_
_entity.id
_entity.type
_entity.pdbx_description
1 polymer ?
#
loop_
_entity_poly.entity_id
_entity_poly.type
_entity_poly.pdbx_seq_one_letter_code
_entity_poly.pdbx_strand_id
1 'polypeptide(L)'
;MRRASRDYTKYLRGSEEMGGAGAPHEGPLHAPPPPATPAAAAASRSTFVALLGLGLGQVVCSVALFLYFRAQMDPNRISEDDTHCINRIFKLHENTDLQDTTLESQDSKLIPDSCKRIKQAFQAAVQKEMQHIVKSQHIRAEKAMVEGSWLDLARRNKPEIQPFAHLTINATDIPSGSHKVTLSCWYHDRGWAKISNMTFSNGKLIVNQDGFYYLYANICFRHHETSGNLSANYLQLMVYVTKTSIKIPSSHTLMKGGSTKYWLGNSEFHFYSINVGGFFKLRSGEKISIEVSNPSLLDPDQDATYFGAFKVRDID
;
A
#
# COMPACT_ATOMS: atom_id res chain seq x y z
N MET A 1 -14.60 -19.79 11.93
CA MET A 1 -15.68 -19.55 12.91
C MET A 1 -15.22 -20.01 14.29
N ARG A 2 -15.46 -19.16 15.30
CA ARG A 2 -15.43 -19.40 16.76
C ARG A 2 -14.09 -19.59 17.48
N ARG A 3 -13.65 -18.48 18.10
CA ARG A 3 -12.77 -18.37 19.28
C ARG A 3 -13.31 -19.20 20.45
N ALA A 4 -12.42 -19.83 21.20
CA ALA A 4 -12.67 -20.32 22.55
C ALA A 4 -12.02 -19.34 23.55
N SER A 5 -12.86 -18.73 24.40
CA SER A 5 -12.45 -18.00 25.60
C SER A 5 -12.57 -18.96 26.79
N ARG A 6 -11.53 -19.05 27.62
CA ARG A 6 -11.52 -19.82 28.89
C ARG A 6 -11.77 -18.85 30.04
N ASP A 7 -12.92 -18.99 30.69
CA ASP A 7 -13.21 -18.39 31.99
C ASP A 7 -12.67 -19.26 33.13
N TYR A 8 -12.01 -18.63 34.09
CA TYR A 8 -11.53 -19.23 35.34
C TYR A 8 -12.18 -18.47 36.51
N THR A 9 -13.37 -18.90 36.91
CA THR A 9 -13.99 -18.44 38.16
C THR A 9 -14.78 -19.59 38.80
N LYS A 10 -14.08 -20.36 39.62
CA LYS A 10 -14.64 -21.25 40.65
C LYS A 10 -13.68 -21.18 41.84
N TYR A 11 -14.17 -21.48 43.04
CA TYR A 11 -13.60 -21.17 44.36
C TYR A 11 -13.92 -19.70 44.74
N LEU A 12 -14.72 -19.37 45.77
CA LEU A 12 -15.09 -20.06 47.00
C LEU A 12 -16.49 -19.60 47.46
N ARG A 13 -17.30 -20.54 47.95
CA ARG A 13 -18.57 -20.33 48.67
C ARG A 13 -18.26 -20.54 50.16
N GLY A 14 -18.79 -19.68 51.04
CA GLY A 14 -18.64 -19.70 52.51
C GLY A 14 -19.29 -20.92 53.17
N SER A 15 -19.48 -21.02 54.48
CA SER A 15 -19.26 -20.18 55.67
C SER A 15 -19.41 -21.15 56.86
N GLU A 16 -18.65 -21.02 57.95
CA GLU A 16 -19.02 -21.57 59.26
C GLU A 16 -18.62 -20.59 60.37
N GLU A 17 -19.52 -20.40 61.34
CA GLU A 17 -19.52 -19.45 62.45
C GLU A 17 -18.67 -19.90 63.64
N MET A 18 -18.17 -18.94 64.44
CA MET A 18 -18.18 -19.03 65.91
C MET A 18 -17.84 -17.70 66.62
N GLY A 19 -18.76 -17.24 67.48
CA GLY A 19 -18.46 -16.77 68.85
C GLY A 19 -17.98 -15.32 69.11
N GLY A 20 -18.88 -14.50 69.69
CA GLY A 20 -18.68 -13.93 71.04
C GLY A 20 -18.15 -12.50 71.25
N ALA A 21 -19.08 -11.62 71.68
CA ALA A 21 -18.97 -10.57 72.72
C ALA A 21 -18.26 -9.21 72.46
N GLY A 22 -18.97 -8.10 72.76
CA GLY A 22 -18.36 -6.87 73.31
C GLY A 22 -18.86 -5.49 72.85
N ALA A 23 -20.04 -5.04 73.34
CA ALA A 23 -20.37 -3.69 73.87
C ALA A 23 -20.12 -2.37 73.03
N PRO A 24 -20.67 -1.19 73.42
CA PRO A 24 -21.48 -0.36 72.51
C PRO A 24 -20.88 1.02 72.18
N HIS A 25 -21.34 1.66 71.10
CA HIS A 25 -21.16 3.12 70.94
C HIS A 25 -22.36 3.79 70.25
N GLU A 26 -22.76 4.92 70.83
CA GLU A 26 -23.80 5.87 70.45
C GLU A 26 -23.67 6.40 69.01
N GLY A 27 -24.81 6.79 68.39
CA GLY A 27 -24.88 7.43 67.06
C GLY A 27 -24.49 8.91 67.06
N PRO A 28 -25.04 9.79 66.19
CA PRO A 28 -25.80 9.61 64.94
C PRO A 28 -25.24 10.48 63.77
N LEU A 29 -25.79 10.35 62.55
CA LEU A 29 -26.17 11.46 61.62
C LEU A 29 -26.53 10.93 60.22
N HIS A 30 -27.69 11.37 59.72
CA HIS A 30 -28.30 11.00 58.44
C HIS A 30 -27.45 11.41 57.21
N ALA A 31 -27.38 10.53 56.20
CA ALA A 31 -26.92 10.84 54.84
C ALA A 31 -28.13 10.93 53.87
N PRO A 32 -28.10 11.82 52.86
CA PRO A 32 -29.22 12.03 51.93
C PRO A 32 -29.33 10.90 50.88
N PRO A 33 -30.50 10.70 50.24
CA PRO A 33 -30.71 9.60 49.29
C PRO A 33 -29.98 9.85 47.95
N PRO A 34 -29.60 8.79 47.22
CA PRO A 34 -28.86 8.90 45.97
C PRO A 34 -29.74 9.40 44.80
N PRO A 35 -29.15 10.06 43.79
CA PRO A 35 -29.88 10.57 42.64
C PRO A 35 -30.38 9.46 41.70
N ALA A 36 -31.58 9.66 41.16
CA ALA A 36 -32.27 8.74 40.27
C ALA A 36 -31.52 8.53 38.92
N THR A 37 -31.54 7.29 38.44
CA THR A 37 -31.05 6.90 37.11
C THR A 37 -31.94 7.47 35.99
N PRO A 38 -31.37 7.94 34.86
CA PRO A 38 -32.19 8.44 33.76
C PRO A 38 -32.83 7.26 33.00
N ALA A 39 -34.16 7.31 32.87
CA ALA A 39 -34.94 6.38 32.08
C ALA A 39 -34.59 6.49 30.58
N ALA A 40 -34.40 5.35 29.91
CA ALA A 40 -34.26 5.29 28.46
C ALA A 40 -35.55 5.81 27.80
N ALA A 41 -35.41 6.82 26.94
CA ALA A 41 -36.54 7.39 26.21
C ALA A 41 -37.20 6.33 25.32
N ALA A 42 -38.46 6.00 25.61
CA ALA A 42 -39.28 5.18 24.73
C ALA A 42 -39.49 5.93 23.41
N ALA A 43 -38.89 5.42 22.33
CA ALA A 43 -39.08 5.95 20.99
C ALA A 43 -40.58 5.96 20.64
N SER A 44 -41.12 7.14 20.32
CA SER A 44 -42.56 7.28 20.04
C SER A 44 -42.93 6.44 18.82
N ARG A 45 -44.13 5.86 18.79
CA ARG A 45 -44.63 5.04 17.65
C ARG A 45 -44.43 5.73 16.28
N SER A 46 -44.45 7.06 16.25
CA SER A 46 -44.17 7.86 15.05
C SER A 46 -42.74 7.68 14.51
N THR A 47 -41.73 7.64 15.40
CA THR A 47 -40.33 7.42 15.01
C THR A 47 -40.08 6.03 14.43
N PHE A 48 -40.76 5.01 14.96
CA PHE A 48 -40.66 3.65 14.44
C PHE A 48 -41.28 3.52 13.03
N VAL A 49 -42.43 4.17 12.81
CA VAL A 49 -43.07 4.23 11.48
C VAL A 49 -42.18 4.97 10.48
N ALA A 50 -41.54 6.08 10.89
CA ALA A 50 -40.62 6.81 10.04
C ALA A 50 -39.39 5.98 9.63
N LEU A 51 -38.80 5.23 10.58
CA LEU A 51 -37.67 4.33 10.29
C LEU A 51 -38.06 3.17 9.37
N LEU A 52 -39.26 2.60 9.54
CA LEU A 52 -39.81 1.60 8.63
C LEU A 52 -40.01 2.16 7.21
N GLY A 53 -40.54 3.39 7.10
CA GLY A 53 -40.70 4.08 5.82
C GLY A 53 -39.38 4.32 5.10
N LEU A 54 -38.35 4.79 5.84
CA LEU A 54 -37.00 4.97 5.29
C LEU A 54 -36.37 3.65 4.85
N GLY A 55 -36.53 2.59 5.66
CA GLY A 55 -36.04 1.26 5.31
C GLY A 55 -36.69 0.71 4.04
N LEU A 56 -38.01 0.81 3.93
CA LEU A 56 -38.75 0.41 2.72
C LEU A 56 -38.33 1.23 1.49
N GLY A 57 -38.20 2.55 1.64
CA GLY A 57 -37.73 3.41 0.55
C GLY A 57 -36.33 3.04 0.06
N GLN A 58 -35.41 2.73 0.97
CA GLN A 58 -34.05 2.32 0.61
C GLN A 58 -34.04 0.97 -0.14
N VAL A 59 -34.87 0.01 0.27
CA VAL A 59 -35.00 -1.28 -0.43
C VAL A 59 -35.55 -1.07 -1.84
N VAL A 60 -36.62 -0.28 -1.99
CA VAL A 60 -37.21 0.02 -3.31
C VAL A 60 -36.20 0.72 -4.22
N CYS A 61 -35.50 1.75 -3.73
CA CYS A 61 -34.46 2.43 -4.51
C CYS A 61 -33.32 1.49 -4.90
N SER A 62 -32.88 0.62 -3.99
CA SER A 62 -31.79 -0.33 -4.27
C SER A 62 -32.20 -1.35 -5.33
N VAL A 63 -33.43 -1.87 -5.26
CA VAL A 63 -33.97 -2.81 -6.27
C VAL A 63 -34.15 -2.10 -7.62
N ALA A 64 -34.66 -0.88 -7.64
CA ALA A 64 -34.81 -0.09 -8.87
C ALA A 64 -33.46 0.18 -9.53
N LEU A 65 -32.45 0.60 -8.76
CA LEU A 65 -31.09 0.78 -9.27
C LEU A 65 -30.49 -0.54 -9.77
N PHE A 66 -30.68 -1.64 -9.04
CA PHE A 66 -30.22 -2.96 -9.47
C PHE A 66 -30.86 -3.39 -10.79
N LEU A 67 -32.17 -3.20 -10.95
CA LEU A 67 -32.87 -3.51 -12.20
C LEU A 67 -32.46 -2.58 -13.33
N TYR A 68 -32.25 -1.30 -13.06
CA TYR A 68 -31.71 -0.34 -14.02
C TYR A 68 -30.31 -0.75 -14.49
N PHE A 69 -29.41 -1.08 -13.57
CA PHE A 69 -28.07 -1.55 -13.92
C PHE A 69 -28.09 -2.92 -14.60
N ARG A 70 -29.00 -3.83 -14.23
CA ARG A 70 -29.20 -5.10 -14.94
C ARG A 70 -29.69 -4.90 -16.37
N ALA A 71 -30.60 -3.95 -16.59
CA ALA A 71 -31.09 -3.62 -17.93
C ALA A 71 -30.03 -2.89 -18.77
N GLN A 72 -29.19 -2.07 -18.13
CA GLN A 72 -28.09 -1.37 -18.80
C GLN A 72 -26.88 -2.28 -19.05
N MET A 73 -26.64 -3.26 -18.17
CA MET A 73 -25.64 -4.32 -18.29
C MET A 73 -26.27 -5.62 -18.78
N ASP A 74 -27.12 -5.55 -19.81
CA ASP A 74 -27.62 -6.75 -20.48
C ASP A 74 -26.42 -7.56 -21.02
N PRO A 75 -26.15 -8.78 -20.49
CA PRO A 75 -25.05 -9.62 -20.95
C PRO A 75 -25.19 -10.00 -22.42
N ASN A 76 -26.40 -9.90 -22.99
CA ASN A 76 -26.67 -10.17 -24.40
C ASN A 76 -26.38 -8.98 -25.33
N ARG A 77 -26.01 -7.81 -24.78
CA ARG A 77 -25.65 -6.63 -25.59
C ARG A 77 -24.15 -6.57 -25.94
N ILE A 78 -23.33 -7.41 -25.30
CA ILE A 78 -21.96 -7.68 -25.70
C ILE A 78 -22.02 -9.05 -26.37
N SER A 79 -22.08 -9.05 -27.70
CA SER A 79 -22.03 -10.31 -28.46
C SER A 79 -20.72 -11.03 -28.12
N GLU A 80 -20.71 -12.36 -28.13
CA GLU A 80 -19.49 -13.16 -28.01
C GLU A 80 -18.43 -12.73 -29.05
N ASP A 81 -18.88 -12.16 -30.17
CA ASP A 81 -18.05 -11.52 -31.19
C ASP A 81 -17.31 -10.25 -30.69
N ASP A 82 -17.93 -9.44 -29.82
CA ASP A 82 -17.38 -8.15 -29.37
C ASP A 82 -16.19 -8.33 -28.42
N THR A 83 -16.23 -9.35 -27.56
CA THR A 83 -15.10 -9.69 -26.66
C THR A 83 -13.92 -10.27 -27.44
N HIS A 84 -14.19 -11.05 -28.49
CA HIS A 84 -13.19 -11.53 -29.42
C HIS A 84 -12.51 -10.39 -30.19
N CYS A 85 -13.28 -9.40 -30.66
CA CYS A 85 -12.75 -8.20 -31.32
C CYS A 85 -11.83 -7.40 -30.39
N ILE A 86 -12.26 -7.15 -29.15
CA ILE A 86 -11.49 -6.36 -28.18
C ILE A 86 -10.17 -7.05 -27.81
N ASN A 87 -10.21 -8.36 -27.51
CA ASN A 87 -9.02 -9.13 -27.16
C ASN A 87 -7.98 -9.15 -28.31
N ARG A 88 -8.46 -9.24 -29.56
CA ARG A 88 -7.57 -9.20 -30.75
C ARG A 88 -6.96 -7.82 -30.97
N ILE A 89 -7.71 -6.75 -30.74
CA ILE A 89 -7.21 -5.36 -30.81
C ILE A 89 -6.12 -5.12 -29.75
N PHE A 90 -6.31 -5.60 -28.52
CA PHE A 90 -5.30 -5.48 -27.47
C PHE A 90 -4.01 -6.23 -27.79
N LYS A 91 -4.10 -7.48 -28.29
CA LYS A 91 -2.92 -8.26 -28.72
C LYS A 91 -2.13 -7.62 -29.86
N LEU A 92 -2.80 -6.90 -30.78
CA LEU A 92 -2.13 -6.16 -31.85
C LEU A 92 -1.39 -4.93 -31.31
N HIS A 93 -1.95 -4.25 -30.30
CA HIS A 93 -1.31 -3.07 -29.72
C HIS A 93 -0.06 -3.43 -28.91
N GLU A 94 -0.07 -4.56 -28.19
CA GLU A 94 1.08 -5.07 -27.44
C GLU A 94 2.31 -5.34 -28.33
N ASN A 95 2.09 -5.77 -29.57
CA ASN A 95 3.17 -6.02 -30.53
C ASN A 95 3.69 -4.76 -31.25
N THR A 96 3.00 -3.62 -31.15
CA THR A 96 3.38 -2.38 -31.86
C THR A 96 4.28 -1.46 -31.03
N ASP A 97 4.47 -1.73 -29.73
CA ASP A 97 5.32 -0.92 -28.84
C ASP A 97 6.85 -1.19 -29.02
N LEU A 98 7.22 -1.96 -30.04
CA LEU A 98 8.62 -2.26 -30.37
C LEU A 98 8.91 -2.12 -31.88
N GLN A 99 8.60 -0.96 -32.48
CA GLN A 99 9.40 -0.31 -33.53
C GLN A 99 8.69 0.93 -34.07
N ASP A 100 9.38 2.07 -33.97
CA ASP A 100 9.09 3.25 -34.79
C ASP A 100 9.71 3.04 -36.19
N THR A 101 9.13 3.73 -37.18
CA THR A 101 9.51 3.85 -38.59
C THR A 101 9.06 2.75 -39.60
N THR A 102 8.05 3.14 -40.39
CA THR A 102 7.90 2.86 -41.82
C THR A 102 8.12 1.43 -42.30
N LEU A 103 7.07 0.62 -42.23
CA LEU A 103 6.74 -0.32 -43.30
C LEU A 103 5.25 -0.61 -43.20
N GLU A 104 4.48 -0.36 -44.26
CA GLU A 104 3.13 -0.93 -44.39
C GLU A 104 3.27 -2.46 -44.43
N SER A 105 3.28 -3.09 -43.26
CA SER A 105 3.28 -4.54 -43.15
C SER A 105 1.86 -5.07 -43.34
N GLN A 106 1.78 -6.23 -43.98
CA GLN A 106 0.58 -6.84 -44.56
C GLN A 106 -0.49 -7.31 -43.54
N ASP A 107 -0.49 -6.81 -42.30
CA ASP A 107 -1.40 -7.22 -41.23
C ASP A 107 -2.71 -6.41 -41.15
N SER A 108 -2.91 -5.45 -42.06
CA SER A 108 -4.17 -4.70 -42.17
C SER A 108 -5.34 -5.49 -42.79
N LYS A 109 -5.13 -6.77 -43.18
CA LYS A 109 -6.11 -7.58 -43.93
C LYS A 109 -6.91 -8.61 -43.12
N LEU A 110 -6.76 -8.68 -41.79
CA LEU A 110 -7.44 -9.71 -40.97
C LEU A 110 -8.24 -9.15 -39.79
N ILE A 111 -8.79 -7.94 -39.90
CA ILE A 111 -9.84 -7.48 -38.99
C ILE A 111 -11.19 -7.65 -39.70
N PRO A 112 -12.08 -8.54 -39.23
CA PRO A 112 -13.43 -8.66 -39.76
C PRO A 112 -14.16 -7.30 -39.74
N ASP A 113 -14.98 -7.02 -40.75
CA ASP A 113 -15.71 -5.74 -40.86
C ASP A 113 -16.59 -5.45 -39.63
N SER A 114 -17.01 -6.49 -38.89
CA SER A 114 -17.71 -6.38 -37.60
C SER A 114 -16.88 -5.66 -36.53
N CYS A 115 -15.57 -5.91 -36.43
CA CYS A 115 -14.68 -5.34 -35.41
C CYS A 115 -14.25 -3.88 -35.70
N LYS A 116 -14.48 -3.38 -36.93
CA LYS A 116 -14.01 -2.06 -37.37
C LYS A 116 -14.63 -0.92 -36.57
N ARG A 117 -15.91 -1.03 -36.22
CA ARG A 117 -16.61 -0.02 -35.40
C ARG A 117 -16.02 0.10 -34.00
N ILE A 118 -15.67 -1.03 -33.40
CA ILE A 118 -15.07 -1.10 -32.05
C ILE A 118 -13.68 -0.47 -32.06
N LYS A 119 -12.85 -0.79 -33.07
CA LYS A 119 -11.53 -0.16 -33.26
C LYS A 119 -11.64 1.37 -33.36
N GLN A 120 -12.59 1.87 -34.15
CA GLN A 120 -12.81 3.31 -34.31
C GLN A 120 -13.31 3.97 -33.03
N ALA A 121 -14.26 3.35 -32.32
CA ALA A 121 -14.78 3.86 -31.06
C ALA A 121 -13.70 3.90 -29.96
N PHE A 122 -12.86 2.86 -29.90
CA PHE A 122 -11.73 2.79 -28.97
C PHE A 122 -10.68 3.87 -29.28
N GLN A 123 -10.27 4.01 -30.55
CA GLN A 123 -9.34 5.07 -30.97
C GLN A 123 -9.89 6.47 -30.65
N ALA A 124 -11.18 6.71 -30.88
CA ALA A 124 -11.82 7.98 -30.53
C ALA A 124 -11.83 8.23 -29.01
N ALA A 125 -12.05 7.21 -28.19
CA ALA A 125 -12.00 7.32 -26.73
C ALA A 125 -10.58 7.62 -26.22
N VAL A 126 -9.57 6.91 -26.73
CA VAL A 126 -8.16 7.15 -26.41
C VAL A 126 -7.74 8.57 -26.82
N GLN A 127 -8.11 9.02 -28.02
CA GLN A 127 -7.84 10.36 -28.52
C GLN A 127 -8.48 11.44 -27.61
N LYS A 128 -9.70 11.19 -27.15
CA LYS A 128 -10.44 12.10 -26.27
C LYS A 128 -9.80 12.22 -24.88
N GLU A 129 -9.34 11.12 -24.32
CA GLU A 129 -8.57 11.12 -23.05
C GLU A 129 -7.21 11.79 -23.23
N MET A 130 -6.51 11.55 -24.34
CA MET A 130 -5.25 12.23 -24.66
C MET A 130 -5.43 13.75 -24.72
N GLN A 131 -6.50 14.24 -25.38
CA GLN A 131 -6.82 15.66 -25.42
C GLN A 131 -7.18 16.23 -24.04
N HIS A 132 -7.84 15.45 -23.18
CA HIS A 132 -8.16 15.86 -21.81
C HIS A 132 -6.90 15.97 -20.94
N ILE A 133 -5.96 15.03 -21.06
CA ILE A 133 -4.64 15.07 -20.40
C ILE A 133 -3.86 16.31 -20.86
N VAL A 134 -3.75 16.55 -22.17
CA VAL A 134 -3.04 17.71 -22.72
C VAL A 134 -3.68 19.04 -22.30
N LYS A 135 -5.02 19.15 -22.32
CA LYS A 135 -5.72 20.35 -21.83
C LYS A 135 -5.53 20.56 -20.33
N SER A 136 -5.56 19.49 -19.52
CA SER A 136 -5.33 19.59 -18.08
C SER A 136 -3.90 20.04 -17.75
N GLN A 137 -2.91 19.62 -18.56
CA GLN A 137 -1.53 20.10 -18.47
C GLN A 137 -1.41 21.57 -18.89
N HIS A 138 -2.10 21.99 -19.95
CA HIS A 138 -2.10 23.39 -20.39
C HIS A 138 -2.74 24.32 -19.36
N ILE A 139 -3.89 23.95 -18.78
CA ILE A 139 -4.56 24.74 -17.73
C ILE A 139 -3.71 24.83 -16.45
N ARG A 140 -2.95 23.77 -16.12
CA ARG A 140 -2.00 23.78 -14.99
C ARG A 140 -0.78 24.67 -15.26
N ALA A 141 -0.32 24.76 -16.51
CA ALA A 141 0.78 25.60 -16.93
C ALA A 141 0.39 27.09 -16.98
N GLU A 142 -0.80 27.41 -17.50
CA GLU A 142 -1.31 28.80 -17.57
C GLU A 142 -1.56 29.38 -16.17
N LYS A 143 -2.14 28.60 -15.26
CA LYS A 143 -2.43 29.06 -13.89
C LYS A 143 -1.18 29.25 -13.03
N ALA A 144 -0.04 28.66 -13.43
CA ALA A 144 1.26 28.89 -12.81
C ALA A 144 2.01 30.10 -13.39
N MET A 145 1.54 30.69 -14.49
CA MET A 145 2.24 31.76 -15.22
C MET A 145 1.78 33.19 -14.88
N VAL A 146 0.72 33.36 -14.08
CA VAL A 146 0.12 34.69 -13.79
C VAL A 146 0.53 35.28 -12.44
N GLU A 147 1.47 34.68 -11.71
CA GLU A 147 1.87 35.20 -10.39
C GLU A 147 3.37 35.08 -10.10
N GLY A 148 4.20 35.56 -11.03
CA GLY A 148 5.64 35.65 -10.83
C GLY A 148 6.27 36.67 -11.77
N SER A 149 6.75 37.77 -11.20
CA SER A 149 7.52 38.82 -11.90
C SER A 149 8.65 38.19 -12.72
N TRP A 150 8.66 38.47 -14.02
CA TRP A 150 9.62 37.98 -15.03
C TRP A 150 11.10 38.28 -14.72
N LEU A 151 11.38 39.09 -13.68
CA LEU A 151 12.72 39.50 -13.31
C LEU A 151 13.44 38.50 -12.37
N ASP A 152 12.74 37.55 -11.74
CA ASP A 152 13.37 36.55 -10.85
C ASP A 152 13.75 35.23 -11.56
N LEU A 153 13.29 34.99 -12.79
CA LEU A 153 13.53 33.73 -13.52
C LEU A 153 14.92 33.64 -14.17
N ALA A 154 15.61 34.76 -14.39
CA ALA A 154 16.91 34.75 -15.08
C ALA A 154 18.08 34.21 -14.22
N ARG A 155 17.87 33.98 -12.91
CA ARG A 155 18.89 33.41 -12.00
C ARG A 155 18.78 31.91 -11.78
N ARG A 156 17.70 31.24 -12.20
CA ARG A 156 17.48 29.79 -12.05
C ARG A 156 17.84 29.01 -13.33
N ASN A 157 19.04 29.23 -13.88
CA ASN A 157 19.51 28.46 -15.04
C ASN A 157 20.23 27.15 -14.65
N LYS A 158 19.61 26.37 -13.76
CA LYS A 158 19.81 24.93 -13.67
C LYS A 158 18.46 24.30 -13.31
N PRO A 159 17.92 23.35 -14.09
CA PRO A 159 16.88 22.48 -13.58
C PRO A 159 17.46 21.80 -12.34
N GLU A 160 16.95 22.17 -11.16
CA GLU A 160 17.36 21.53 -9.92
C GLU A 160 16.95 20.06 -10.02
N ILE A 161 17.94 19.18 -10.15
CA ILE A 161 17.68 17.77 -10.38
C ILE A 161 16.96 17.24 -9.15
N GLN A 162 15.71 16.82 -9.29
CA GLN A 162 14.89 16.38 -8.16
C GLN A 162 15.56 15.16 -7.50
N PRO A 163 15.76 15.16 -6.17
CA PRO A 163 16.39 14.04 -5.48
C PRO A 163 15.60 12.74 -5.62
N PHE A 164 16.27 11.66 -6.05
CA PHE A 164 15.70 10.32 -6.06
C PHE A 164 16.78 9.24 -5.94
N ALA A 165 16.37 8.04 -5.54
CA ALA A 165 17.18 6.84 -5.55
C ALA A 165 16.30 5.62 -5.81
N HIS A 166 16.80 4.69 -6.61
CA HIS A 166 16.35 3.32 -6.72
C HIS A 166 17.59 2.44 -6.53
N LEU A 167 17.57 1.59 -5.51
CA LEU A 167 18.70 0.79 -5.07
C LEU A 167 18.29 -0.69 -5.11
N THR A 168 19.08 -1.50 -5.80
CA THR A 168 18.82 -2.95 -5.96
C THR A 168 19.82 -3.74 -5.14
N ILE A 169 19.44 -4.91 -4.62
CA ILE A 169 20.29 -5.69 -3.72
C ILE A 169 21.61 -6.07 -4.41
N ASN A 170 22.72 -6.03 -3.67
CA ASN A 170 23.95 -6.62 -4.16
C ASN A 170 24.01 -8.10 -3.77
N ALA A 171 23.76 -8.98 -4.74
CA ALA A 171 23.76 -10.43 -4.57
C ALA A 171 25.07 -11.01 -4.00
N THR A 172 26.21 -10.33 -4.20
CA THR A 172 27.52 -10.84 -3.78
C THR A 172 27.75 -10.74 -2.28
N ASP A 173 26.95 -9.96 -1.55
CA ASP A 173 27.17 -9.65 -0.13
C ASP A 173 25.85 -9.64 0.66
N ILE A 174 25.03 -10.67 0.43
CA ILE A 174 23.84 -10.93 1.23
C ILE A 174 24.27 -11.66 2.52
N PRO A 175 23.93 -11.14 3.72
CA PRO A 175 24.26 -11.80 4.97
C PRO A 175 23.67 -13.20 5.06
N SER A 176 24.47 -14.14 5.55
CA SER A 176 23.99 -15.48 5.87
C SER A 176 23.25 -15.52 7.22
N GLY A 177 22.44 -16.57 7.42
CA GLY A 177 21.73 -16.82 8.67
C GLY A 177 20.26 -16.38 8.69
N SER A 178 19.59 -16.64 9.80
CA SER A 178 18.14 -16.44 9.99
C SER A 178 17.79 -15.22 10.84
N HIS A 179 18.77 -14.61 11.51
CA HIS A 179 18.54 -13.47 12.40
C HIS A 179 18.24 -12.18 11.62
N LYS A 180 17.58 -11.24 12.30
CA LYS A 180 17.31 -9.91 11.74
C LYS A 180 18.61 -9.13 11.54
N VAL A 181 18.84 -8.59 10.35
CA VAL A 181 20.04 -7.82 9.99
C VAL A 181 19.69 -6.54 9.24
N THR A 182 20.59 -5.56 9.28
CA THR A 182 20.54 -4.40 8.36
C THR A 182 21.25 -4.79 7.06
N LEU A 183 20.61 -4.58 5.92
CA LEU A 183 21.20 -4.82 4.60
C LEU A 183 22.06 -3.61 4.21
N SER A 184 23.36 -3.83 4.07
CA SER A 184 24.33 -2.75 3.80
C SER A 184 24.83 -2.67 2.37
N CYS A 185 24.50 -3.64 1.52
CA CYS A 185 25.11 -3.76 0.20
C CYS A 185 24.06 -3.68 -0.90
N TRP A 186 24.08 -2.55 -1.61
CA TRP A 186 23.11 -2.21 -2.64
C TRP A 186 23.83 -1.58 -3.83
N TYR A 187 23.37 -1.89 -5.04
CA TYR A 187 23.79 -1.17 -6.24
C TYR A 187 23.07 0.17 -6.35
N HIS A 188 23.74 1.14 -6.96
CA HIS A 188 23.21 2.49 -7.19
C HIS A 188 23.56 3.07 -8.57
N ASP A 189 24.29 2.31 -9.40
CA ASP A 189 24.96 2.77 -10.62
C ASP A 189 24.88 1.78 -11.80
N ARG A 190 24.06 0.72 -11.69
CA ARG A 190 23.95 -0.34 -12.69
C ARG A 190 22.56 -0.95 -12.76
N GLY A 191 22.22 -1.56 -13.91
CA GLY A 191 20.88 -2.12 -14.12
C GLY A 191 19.82 -1.04 -13.98
N TRP A 192 18.78 -1.30 -13.20
CA TRP A 192 17.78 -0.28 -12.86
C TRP A 192 18.17 0.59 -11.66
N ALA A 193 19.26 0.26 -10.96
CA ALA A 193 19.72 1.05 -9.83
C ALA A 193 20.26 2.40 -10.31
N LYS A 194 19.74 3.48 -9.69
CA LYS A 194 20.07 4.85 -10.05
C LYS A 194 19.91 5.76 -8.85
N ILE A 195 20.83 6.70 -8.69
CA ILE A 195 20.77 7.72 -7.64
C ILE A 195 21.01 9.11 -8.22
N SER A 196 20.29 10.11 -7.69
CA SER A 196 20.44 11.50 -8.08
C SER A 196 20.14 12.43 -6.91
N ASN A 197 21.02 13.39 -6.64
CA ASN A 197 20.92 14.33 -5.51
C ASN A 197 20.60 13.67 -4.15
N MET A 198 21.07 12.43 -3.98
CA MET A 198 21.12 11.66 -2.75
C MET A 198 22.47 10.93 -2.72
N THR A 199 22.92 10.47 -1.56
CA THR A 199 24.21 9.77 -1.43
C THR A 199 23.98 8.39 -0.84
N PHE A 200 24.63 7.35 -1.39
CA PHE A 200 24.63 6.04 -0.76
C PHE A 200 26.01 5.77 -0.14
N SER A 201 26.06 5.50 1.16
CA SER A 201 27.32 5.24 1.87
C SER A 201 27.07 4.39 3.12
N ASN A 202 27.99 3.44 3.38
CA ASN A 202 27.94 2.54 4.53
C ASN A 202 26.57 1.84 4.68
N GLY A 203 25.99 1.40 3.56
CA GLY A 203 24.71 0.71 3.56
C GLY A 203 23.48 1.57 3.82
N LYS A 204 23.61 2.89 3.74
CA LYS A 204 22.53 3.81 4.02
C LYS A 204 22.34 4.81 2.90
N LEU A 205 21.08 5.04 2.55
CA LEU A 205 20.68 6.12 1.65
C LEU A 205 20.58 7.41 2.46
N ILE A 206 21.44 8.38 2.14
CA ILE A 206 21.57 9.67 2.80
C ILE A 206 20.79 10.70 1.98
N VAL A 207 19.88 11.39 2.67
CA VAL A 207 19.14 12.52 2.12
C VAL A 207 20.06 13.74 2.09
N ASN A 208 20.21 14.38 0.93
CA ASN A 208 21.06 15.57 0.80
C ASN A 208 20.25 16.88 0.83
N GLN A 209 18.93 16.81 0.63
CA GLN A 209 18.05 17.97 0.57
C GLN A 209 16.83 17.79 1.48
N ASP A 210 16.43 18.85 2.16
CA ASP A 210 15.19 18.89 2.94
C ASP A 210 13.97 18.73 2.03
N GLY A 211 13.00 17.93 2.44
CA GLY A 211 11.80 17.69 1.65
C GLY A 211 10.85 16.65 2.23
N PHE A 212 9.70 16.51 1.58
CA PHE A 212 8.85 15.34 1.73
C PHE A 212 9.17 14.33 0.65
N TYR A 213 9.42 13.09 1.06
CA TYR A 213 9.84 11.99 0.22
C TYR A 213 8.81 10.88 0.26
N TYR A 214 8.54 10.28 -0.90
CA TYR A 214 7.93 8.97 -0.96
C TYR A 214 9.03 7.93 -0.86
N LEU A 215 8.97 7.08 0.16
CA LEU A 215 9.87 5.95 0.37
C LEU A 215 9.13 4.67 -0.02
N TYR A 216 9.84 3.73 -0.63
CA TYR A 216 9.30 2.41 -0.95
C TYR A 216 10.36 1.32 -0.83
N ALA A 217 9.94 0.08 -0.58
CA ALA A 217 10.78 -1.10 -0.59
C ALA A 217 9.99 -2.32 -1.03
N ASN A 218 10.56 -3.12 -1.93
CA ASN A 218 10.08 -4.44 -2.31
C ASN A 218 11.13 -5.48 -1.93
N ILE A 219 10.77 -6.44 -1.11
CA ILE A 219 11.66 -7.50 -0.62
C ILE A 219 11.05 -8.84 -0.93
N CYS A 220 11.76 -9.65 -1.70
CA CYS A 220 11.35 -11.00 -2.04
C CYS A 220 12.16 -12.02 -1.24
N PHE A 221 11.46 -12.99 -0.68
CA PHE A 221 12.03 -14.17 -0.05
C PHE A 221 11.73 -15.38 -0.91
N ARG A 222 12.72 -16.24 -1.12
CA ARG A 222 12.57 -17.52 -1.82
C ARG A 222 13.35 -18.63 -1.15
N HIS A 223 12.88 -19.86 -1.35
CA HIS A 223 13.57 -21.07 -0.94
C HIS A 223 13.32 -22.18 -1.95
N HIS A 224 14.37 -22.88 -2.33
CA HIS A 224 14.31 -24.07 -3.16
C HIS A 224 14.86 -25.25 -2.36
N GLU A 225 14.26 -26.44 -2.46
CA GLU A 225 14.66 -27.62 -1.66
C GLU A 225 16.13 -28.01 -1.85
N THR A 226 16.69 -27.76 -3.04
CA THR A 226 18.11 -28.01 -3.34
C THR A 226 19.07 -27.10 -2.56
N SER A 227 18.58 -26.03 -1.94
CA SER A 227 19.34 -25.15 -1.06
C SER A 227 19.50 -25.72 0.36
N GLY A 228 18.99 -26.94 0.60
CA GLY A 228 19.00 -27.61 1.90
C GLY A 228 17.74 -27.36 2.71
N ASN A 229 17.63 -28.00 3.87
CA ASN A 229 16.45 -27.86 4.73
C ASN A 229 16.45 -26.53 5.48
N LEU A 230 15.26 -25.95 5.64
CA LEU A 230 15.04 -24.78 6.51
C LEU A 230 15.31 -25.13 7.97
N SER A 231 15.88 -24.19 8.72
CA SER A 231 16.13 -24.34 10.16
C SER A 231 14.84 -24.32 11.00
N ALA A 232 13.76 -23.73 10.48
CA ALA A 232 12.44 -23.73 11.08
C ALA A 232 11.36 -23.70 9.99
N ASN A 233 10.27 -24.44 10.19
CA ASN A 233 9.14 -24.46 9.25
C ASN A 233 8.25 -23.21 9.41
N TYR A 234 8.22 -22.62 10.60
CA TYR A 234 7.52 -21.35 10.86
C TYR A 234 8.51 -20.19 10.75
N LEU A 235 8.40 -19.43 9.66
CA LEU A 235 9.27 -18.31 9.34
C LEU A 235 8.52 -17.00 9.58
N GLN A 236 9.18 -16.04 10.22
CA GLN A 236 8.71 -14.67 10.22
C GLN A 236 9.47 -13.90 9.14
N LEU A 237 8.82 -13.57 8.03
CA LEU A 237 9.42 -12.88 6.88
C LEU A 237 9.00 -11.41 6.93
N MET A 238 9.92 -10.54 7.32
CA MET A 238 9.64 -9.15 7.68
C MET A 238 10.65 -8.21 7.05
N VAL A 239 10.19 -7.02 6.71
CA VAL A 239 10.99 -5.86 6.31
C VAL A 239 10.70 -4.69 7.25
N TYR A 240 11.74 -3.92 7.56
CA TYR A 240 11.67 -2.68 8.30
C TYR A 240 12.44 -1.61 7.55
N VAL A 241 11.77 -0.49 7.25
CA VAL A 241 12.43 0.70 6.71
C VAL A 241 12.73 1.63 7.87
N THR A 242 14.01 1.83 8.15
CA THR A 242 14.47 2.55 9.34
C THR A 242 15.16 3.85 8.99
N LYS A 243 15.04 4.84 9.88
CA LYS A 243 15.66 6.15 9.78
C LYS A 243 16.62 6.35 10.95
N THR A 244 17.84 6.75 10.63
CA THR A 244 18.84 7.21 11.61
C THR A 244 19.23 8.67 11.32
N SER A 245 19.55 9.41 12.36
CA SER A 245 20.01 10.80 12.25
C SER A 245 21.29 10.98 13.08
N ILE A 246 22.16 11.89 12.66
CA ILE A 246 23.34 12.25 13.47
C ILE A 246 22.93 12.84 14.82
N LYS A 247 21.76 13.49 14.88
CA LYS A 247 21.25 14.14 16.10
C LYS A 247 20.65 13.17 17.12
N ILE A 248 20.23 11.98 16.68
CA ILE A 248 19.53 11.01 17.53
C ILE A 248 20.18 9.64 17.32
N PRO A 249 20.92 9.11 18.31
CA PRO A 249 21.66 7.87 18.17
C PRO A 249 20.77 6.63 17.98
N SER A 250 19.45 6.73 18.25
CA SER A 250 18.51 5.63 18.03
C SER A 250 17.94 5.61 16.60
N SER A 251 17.90 4.40 16.03
CA SER A 251 17.19 4.11 14.77
C SER A 251 15.68 4.05 15.01
N HIS A 252 14.88 4.67 14.14
CA HIS A 252 13.43 4.68 14.22
C HIS A 252 12.85 3.95 13.01
N THR A 253 11.90 3.02 13.24
CA THR A 253 11.19 2.36 12.14
C THR A 253 10.14 3.31 11.57
N LEU A 254 10.23 3.60 10.26
CA LEU A 254 9.25 4.37 9.51
C LEU A 254 8.12 3.49 8.96
N MET A 255 8.49 2.32 8.43
CA MET A 255 7.56 1.36 7.85
C MET A 255 7.96 -0.06 8.25
N LYS A 256 6.97 -0.93 8.37
CA LYS A 256 7.14 -2.34 8.66
C LYS A 256 6.15 -3.14 7.82
N GLY A 257 6.61 -4.22 7.22
CA GLY A 257 5.78 -5.15 6.45
C GLY A 257 6.22 -6.58 6.67
N GLY A 258 5.34 -7.53 6.37
CA GLY A 258 5.68 -8.95 6.42
C GLY A 258 4.56 -9.85 6.95
N SER A 259 4.88 -11.13 7.04
CA SER A 259 3.95 -12.17 7.44
C SER A 259 4.69 -13.36 8.03
N THR A 260 4.00 -14.13 8.88
CA THR A 260 4.45 -15.46 9.26
C THR A 260 4.06 -16.46 8.18
N LYS A 261 5.04 -17.23 7.70
CA LYS A 261 4.86 -18.27 6.70
C LYS A 261 5.16 -19.64 7.28
N TYR A 262 4.45 -20.64 6.79
CA TYR A 262 4.76 -22.03 7.04
C TYR A 262 5.30 -22.64 5.76
N TRP A 263 6.61 -22.85 5.70
CA TRP A 263 7.30 -23.44 4.55
C TRP A 263 7.78 -24.83 4.96
N LEU A 264 7.03 -25.83 4.53
CA LEU A 264 7.30 -27.25 4.75
C LEU A 264 7.81 -27.85 3.44
N GLY A 265 8.78 -28.77 3.52
CA GLY A 265 9.41 -29.44 2.36
C GLY A 265 8.49 -30.34 1.51
N ASN A 266 7.18 -30.11 1.52
CA ASN A 266 6.22 -30.74 0.62
C ASN A 266 6.08 -29.97 -0.70
N SER A 267 6.68 -28.77 -0.80
CA SER A 267 6.78 -27.99 -2.03
C SER A 267 8.26 -27.81 -2.36
N GLU A 268 8.62 -28.06 -3.62
CA GLU A 268 9.99 -27.89 -4.13
C GLU A 268 10.47 -26.43 -3.99
N PHE A 269 9.54 -25.49 -4.19
CA PHE A 269 9.82 -24.06 -4.17
C PHE A 269 8.83 -23.28 -3.30
N HIS A 270 9.35 -22.25 -2.63
CA HIS A 270 8.58 -21.29 -1.85
C HIS A 270 8.99 -19.86 -2.22
N PHE A 271 8.00 -18.97 -2.27
CA PHE A 271 8.20 -17.55 -2.59
C PHE A 271 7.26 -16.67 -1.77
N TYR A 272 7.74 -15.49 -1.37
CA TYR A 272 6.93 -14.47 -0.72
C TYR A 272 7.54 -13.07 -0.93
N SER A 273 6.76 -12.15 -1.47
CA SER A 273 7.15 -10.75 -1.63
C SER A 273 6.45 -9.84 -0.62
N ILE A 274 7.17 -8.81 -0.19
CA ILE A 274 6.66 -7.75 0.69
C ILE A 274 6.93 -6.41 0.02
N ASN A 275 5.88 -5.63 -0.17
CA ASN A 275 5.99 -4.24 -0.63
C ASN A 275 5.48 -3.30 0.47
N VAL A 276 6.27 -2.28 0.80
CA VAL A 276 5.89 -1.20 1.71
C VAL A 276 6.22 0.14 1.06
N GLY A 277 5.35 1.14 1.28
CA GLY A 277 5.58 2.49 0.79
C GLY A 277 4.85 3.52 1.63
N GLY A 278 5.39 4.74 1.69
CA GLY A 278 4.87 5.78 2.56
C GLY A 278 5.53 7.14 2.34
N PHE A 279 4.87 8.18 2.84
CA PHE A 279 5.27 9.57 2.66
C PHE A 279 5.85 10.14 3.96
N PHE A 280 7.08 10.64 3.91
CA PHE A 280 7.83 11.06 5.10
C PHE A 280 8.53 12.40 4.90
N LYS A 281 8.49 13.25 5.93
CA LYS A 281 9.34 14.43 6.03
C LYS A 281 10.76 13.99 6.36
N LEU A 282 11.71 14.29 5.49
CA LEU A 282 13.13 14.00 5.69
C LEU A 282 13.96 15.27 5.60
N ARG A 283 15.00 15.33 6.42
CA ARG A 283 15.98 16.43 6.41
C ARG A 283 17.34 15.94 5.89
N SER A 284 18.11 16.89 5.37
CA SER A 284 19.49 16.66 4.96
C SER A 284 20.30 16.01 6.10
N GLY A 285 21.06 14.98 5.75
CA GLY A 285 21.86 14.16 6.66
C GLY A 285 21.10 13.01 7.34
N GLU A 286 19.77 12.91 7.22
CA GLU A 286 19.04 11.73 7.66
C GLU A 286 19.31 10.55 6.73
N LYS A 287 19.37 9.34 7.33
CA LYS A 287 19.83 8.13 6.66
C LYS A 287 18.77 7.04 6.73
N ILE A 288 18.42 6.49 5.57
CA ILE A 288 17.47 5.39 5.42
C ILE A 288 18.22 4.07 5.26
N SER A 289 17.75 3.04 5.95
CA SER A 289 18.27 1.68 5.89
C SER A 289 17.13 0.66 5.86
N ILE A 290 17.43 -0.53 5.35
CA ILE A 290 16.51 -1.67 5.31
C ILE A 290 17.00 -2.73 6.28
N GLU A 291 16.12 -3.18 7.18
CA GLU A 291 16.34 -4.37 7.99
C GLU A 291 15.39 -5.47 7.54
N VAL A 292 15.88 -6.71 7.50
CA VAL A 292 15.08 -7.89 7.16
C VAL A 292 15.31 -9.01 8.15
N SER A 293 14.32 -9.87 8.34
CA SER A 293 14.53 -11.20 8.94
C SER A 293 14.92 -12.21 7.87
N ASN A 294 15.62 -13.29 8.26
CA ASN A 294 16.01 -14.38 7.36
C ASN A 294 16.72 -13.91 6.07
N PRO A 295 17.84 -13.16 6.17
CA PRO A 295 18.55 -12.63 5.01
C PRO A 295 19.03 -13.72 4.03
N SER A 296 19.32 -14.93 4.51
CA SER A 296 19.70 -16.06 3.65
C SER A 296 18.61 -16.52 2.68
N LEU A 297 17.37 -16.07 2.86
CA LEU A 297 16.23 -16.38 2.00
C LEU A 297 15.93 -15.25 1.01
N LEU A 298 16.71 -14.17 0.98
CA LEU A 298 16.47 -13.08 0.04
C LEU A 298 16.66 -13.53 -1.41
N ASP A 299 15.78 -13.05 -2.27
CA ASP A 299 15.94 -13.16 -3.69
C ASP A 299 16.97 -12.12 -4.19
N PRO A 300 18.10 -12.54 -4.80
CA PRO A 300 19.17 -11.64 -5.23
C PRO A 300 18.83 -10.82 -6.49
N ASP A 301 17.71 -11.09 -7.16
CA ASP A 301 17.38 -10.45 -8.43
C ASP A 301 16.96 -8.98 -8.26
N GLN A 302 17.33 -8.14 -9.22
CA GLN A 302 17.14 -6.69 -9.15
C GLN A 302 15.66 -6.25 -9.23
N ASP A 303 14.77 -7.08 -9.79
CA ASP A 303 13.29 -6.95 -9.83
C ASP A 303 12.62 -7.50 -8.59
N ALA A 304 13.36 -8.26 -7.78
CA ALA A 304 12.83 -8.92 -6.62
C ALA A 304 13.11 -8.10 -5.36
N THR A 305 14.36 -7.68 -5.13
CA THR A 305 14.76 -7.01 -3.88
C THR A 305 15.39 -5.64 -4.14
N TYR A 306 14.62 -4.59 -3.83
CA TYR A 306 15.03 -3.20 -4.04
C TYR A 306 14.34 -2.25 -3.07
N PHE A 307 14.90 -1.05 -2.89
CA PHE A 307 14.24 0.05 -2.20
C PHE A 307 14.59 1.38 -2.83
N GLY A 308 13.78 2.40 -2.57
CA GLY A 308 14.02 3.70 -3.14
C GLY A 308 13.27 4.83 -2.47
N ALA A 309 13.57 6.02 -2.97
CA ALA A 309 13.02 7.27 -2.50
C ALA A 309 12.93 8.27 -3.65
N PHE A 310 11.95 9.15 -3.64
CA PHE A 310 11.99 10.37 -4.46
C PHE A 310 11.33 11.53 -3.72
N LYS A 311 11.90 12.72 -3.86
CA LYS A 311 11.36 13.95 -3.28
C LYS A 311 10.11 14.34 -4.03
N VAL A 312 9.03 14.64 -3.31
CA VAL A 312 7.74 15.03 -3.87
C VAL A 312 7.54 16.55 -3.78
N ARG A 313 7.93 17.16 -2.66
CA ARG A 313 7.84 18.61 -2.44
C ARG A 313 8.82 19.10 -1.38
N ASP A 314 9.05 20.40 -1.35
CA ASP A 314 9.84 21.08 -0.31
C ASP A 314 9.12 21.06 1.05
N ILE A 315 9.90 21.27 2.11
CA ILE A 315 9.39 21.62 3.43
C ILE A 315 9.12 23.12 3.41
N ASP A 316 7.88 23.51 3.67
CA ASP A 316 7.46 24.92 3.80
C ASP A 316 8.26 25.66 4.88
#